data_AF-A0A953RC43-F1
#
_entry.id   AF-A0A953RC43-F1
#
_cell.length_a   1.000
_cell.length_b   1.000
_cell.length_c   1.000
_cell.angle_alpha   90.00
_cell.angle_beta   90.00
_cell.angle_gamma   90.00
#
_symmetry.space_group_name_H-M   'P 1'
#
loop_
_entity.id
_entity.type
_entity.pdbx_description
1 polymer ?
#
loop_
_entity_poly.entity_id
_entity_poly.type
_entity_poly.pdbx_seq_one_letter_code
_entity_poly.pdbx_strand_id
1 'polypeptide(L)'
;MFVFSLALRAASPPPVILVDGWYPKCASAPRNSMSTFGQLEAKLFSQGITTQYFRPCSVPATPGFPRASFEDLAQALGVLIDQTLQATRATQVDVIAFSMGSLTVRAYLTGKQNAPGVFQPPAEHKIRKAVFLGGQFFGVGNGESPAGSGHCDPIPDPQDDAVCIGSRFLWDRVAAGWGCPCKPKQRVSSQNVWLQTWLLQL
;
A
#
# COMPACT_ATOMS: atom_id res chain seq x y z
N MET A 1 47.63 -22.30 16.85
CA MET A 1 46.30 -22.91 16.63
C MET A 1 45.27 -21.83 16.90
N PHE A 2 44.79 -21.12 15.87
CA PHE A 2 43.82 -20.03 16.02
C PHE A 2 42.40 -20.60 15.91
N VAL A 3 41.64 -20.55 17.00
CA VAL A 3 40.23 -20.92 17.00
C VAL A 3 39.43 -19.72 16.50
N PHE A 4 39.01 -19.76 15.22
CA PHE A 4 38.00 -18.84 14.72
C PHE A 4 36.65 -19.24 15.32
N SER A 5 36.20 -18.48 16.33
CA SER A 5 34.81 -18.56 16.77
C SER A 5 33.92 -17.93 15.71
N LEU A 6 33.28 -18.74 14.87
CA LEU A 6 32.15 -18.27 14.06
C LEU A 6 30.99 -17.95 15.02
N ALA A 7 30.87 -16.69 15.42
CA ALA A 7 29.62 -16.20 15.95
C ALA A 7 28.61 -16.19 14.78
N LEU A 8 27.72 -17.18 14.73
CA LEU A 8 26.51 -17.09 13.91
C LEU A 8 25.68 -15.93 14.46
N ARG A 9 25.83 -14.75 13.87
CA ARG A 9 24.95 -13.63 14.16
C ARG A 9 23.59 -14.00 13.59
N ALA A 10 22.67 -14.46 14.43
CA ALA A 10 21.28 -14.61 14.05
C ALA A 10 20.85 -13.27 13.44
N ALA A 11 20.46 -13.28 12.17
CA ALA A 11 20.00 -12.08 11.49
C ALA A 11 18.81 -11.55 12.29
N SER A 12 18.91 -10.31 12.78
CA SER A 12 17.79 -9.66 13.44
C SER A 12 16.58 -9.69 12.50
N PRO A 13 15.38 -10.00 13.01
CA PRO A 13 14.19 -10.06 12.18
C PRO A 13 14.00 -8.73 11.45
N PRO A 14 13.58 -8.74 10.17
CA PRO A 14 13.34 -7.50 9.43
C PRO A 14 12.34 -6.60 10.16
N PRO A 15 12.53 -5.27 10.15
CA PRO A 15 11.53 -4.35 10.65
C PRO A 15 10.20 -4.51 9.90
N VAL A 16 9.10 -4.25 10.60
CA VAL A 16 7.75 -4.34 10.05
C VAL A 16 7.17 -2.93 9.88
N ILE A 17 6.54 -2.65 8.74
CA ILE A 17 5.76 -1.43 8.53
C ILE A 17 4.28 -1.79 8.43
N LEU A 18 3.49 -1.23 9.34
CA LEU A 18 2.03 -1.32 9.35
C LEU A 18 1.46 -0.16 8.53
N VAL A 19 0.83 -0.44 7.39
CA VAL A 19 0.30 0.56 6.45
C VAL A 19 -1.21 0.62 6.58
N ASP A 20 -1.70 1.71 7.15
CA ASP A 20 -3.13 1.90 7.41
C ASP A 20 -3.92 2.24 6.13
N GLY A 21 -5.25 2.19 6.25
CA GLY A 21 -6.19 2.45 5.17
C GLY A 21 -6.71 3.89 5.11
N TRP A 22 -7.86 4.02 4.46
CA TRP A 22 -8.54 5.28 4.23
C TRP A 22 -9.42 5.68 5.42
N TYR A 23 -9.61 6.99 5.59
CA TYR A 23 -10.51 7.57 6.59
C TYR A 23 -11.36 8.69 5.98
N PRO A 24 -12.64 8.82 6.34
CA PRO A 24 -13.53 9.90 5.87
C PRO A 24 -13.04 11.32 6.19
N LYS A 25 -12.29 11.49 7.29
CA LYS A 25 -11.69 12.77 7.69
C LYS A 25 -10.35 12.51 8.35
N CYS A 26 -9.29 13.12 7.84
CA CYS A 26 -7.96 12.95 8.43
C CYS A 26 -7.82 13.57 9.83
N ALA A 27 -8.65 14.55 10.18
CA ALA A 27 -8.69 15.14 11.52
C ALA A 27 -9.11 14.13 12.61
N SER A 28 -9.94 13.14 12.26
CA SER A 28 -10.40 12.08 13.19
C SER A 28 -9.68 10.75 12.99
N ALA A 29 -8.73 10.67 12.06
CA ALA A 29 -7.96 9.45 11.82
C ALA A 29 -7.11 9.12 13.07
N PRO A 30 -7.13 7.87 13.56
CA PRO A 30 -6.31 7.41 14.67
C PRO A 30 -4.83 7.73 14.47
N ARG A 31 -4.16 8.17 15.54
CA ARG A 31 -2.74 8.55 15.51
C ARG A 31 -1.77 7.39 15.76
N ASN A 32 -2.29 6.23 16.13
CA ASN A 32 -1.53 5.02 16.40
C ASN A 32 -2.17 3.83 15.66
N SER A 33 -1.46 2.69 15.65
CA SER A 33 -1.89 1.50 14.92
C SER A 33 -3.02 0.71 15.60
N MET A 34 -3.34 0.98 16.86
CA MET A 34 -4.19 0.11 17.69
C MET A 34 -5.63 0.01 17.16
N SER A 35 -6.16 1.09 16.57
CA SER A 35 -7.50 1.07 15.97
C SER A 35 -7.63 0.15 14.78
N THR A 36 -6.55 -0.06 14.01
CA THR A 36 -6.56 -0.84 12.77
C THR A 36 -5.97 -2.24 12.98
N PHE A 37 -4.83 -2.31 13.66
CA PHE A 37 -4.02 -3.51 13.82
C PHE A 37 -4.12 -4.11 15.23
N GLY A 38 -4.91 -3.52 16.12
CA GLY A 38 -5.09 -4.01 17.49
C GLY A 38 -3.78 -4.05 18.27
N GLN A 39 -3.47 -5.19 18.88
CA GLN A 39 -2.24 -5.38 19.65
C GLN A 39 -1.03 -5.80 18.80
N LEU A 40 -1.15 -5.84 17.47
CA LEU A 40 -0.10 -6.40 16.60
C LEU A 40 1.25 -5.68 16.77
N GLU A 41 1.27 -4.35 16.78
CA GLU A 41 2.50 -3.56 16.99
C GLU A 41 3.16 -3.91 18.33
N ALA A 42 2.39 -3.97 19.41
CA ALA A 42 2.90 -4.32 20.74
C ALA A 42 3.44 -5.76 20.79
N LYS A 43 2.77 -6.71 20.11
CA LYS A 43 3.23 -8.11 20.03
C LYS A 43 4.53 -8.22 19.25
N LEU A 44 4.66 -7.54 18.10
CA LEU A 44 5.91 -7.50 17.33
C LEU A 44 7.05 -6.88 18.16
N PHE A 45 6.78 -5.77 18.83
CA PHE A 45 7.74 -5.13 19.72
C PHE A 45 8.20 -6.07 20.84
N SER A 46 7.29 -6.82 21.46
CA SER A 46 7.63 -7.81 22.51
C SER A 46 8.53 -8.96 22.02
N GLN A 47 8.57 -9.20 20.70
CA GLN A 47 9.45 -10.16 20.04
C GLN A 47 10.77 -9.52 19.55
N GLY A 48 11.03 -8.25 19.89
CA GLY A 48 12.22 -7.51 19.47
C GLY A 48 12.18 -7.05 18.01
N ILE A 49 11.00 -6.99 17.39
CA ILE A 49 10.83 -6.53 16.01
C ILE A 49 10.52 -5.04 16.01
N THR A 50 11.41 -4.24 15.41
CA THR A 50 11.15 -2.82 15.17
C THR A 50 9.94 -2.67 14.27
N THR A 51 8.93 -1.96 14.74
CA THR A 51 7.68 -1.74 13.99
C THR A 51 7.50 -0.24 13.74
N GLN A 52 7.07 0.12 12.54
CA GLN A 52 6.71 1.46 12.15
C GLN A 52 5.25 1.50 11.72
N TYR A 53 4.59 2.63 11.94
CA TYR A 53 3.21 2.84 11.56
C TYR A 53 3.10 3.93 10.49
N PHE A 54 2.69 3.54 9.29
CA PHE A 54 2.40 4.45 8.19
C PHE A 54 0.92 4.81 8.20
N ARG A 55 0.65 6.08 8.50
CA ARG A 55 -0.70 6.65 8.52
C ARG A 55 -0.92 7.50 7.27
N PRO A 56 -1.78 7.13 6.31
CA PRO A 56 -2.00 7.93 5.10
C PRO A 56 -2.36 9.40 5.40
N CYS A 57 -3.13 9.64 6.46
CA CYS A 57 -3.50 10.96 6.93
C CYS A 57 -2.37 11.78 7.60
N SER A 58 -1.13 11.28 7.67
CA SER A 58 0.04 12.12 7.99
C SER A 58 0.73 12.69 6.76
N VAL A 59 0.37 12.23 5.56
CA VAL A 59 0.93 12.75 4.31
C VAL A 59 0.14 14.01 3.91
N PRO A 60 0.82 15.11 3.54
CA PRO A 60 0.14 16.32 3.07
C PRO A 60 -0.84 16.02 1.94
N ALA A 61 -2.01 16.67 1.97
CA ALA A 61 -3.00 16.49 0.93
C ALA A 61 -2.52 17.01 -0.42
N THR A 62 -2.96 16.37 -1.50
CA THR A 62 -2.73 16.87 -2.86
C THR A 62 -3.45 18.22 -3.02
N PRO A 63 -2.82 19.25 -3.62
CA PRO A 63 -3.45 20.56 -3.78
C PRO A 63 -4.84 20.48 -4.43
N GLY A 64 -5.85 21.06 -3.77
CA GLY A 64 -7.24 21.02 -4.22
C GLY A 64 -8.06 19.83 -3.73
N PHE A 65 -7.47 18.93 -2.95
CA PHE A 65 -8.12 17.72 -2.45
C PHE A 65 -8.00 17.60 -0.92
N PRO A 66 -8.89 16.84 -0.25
CA PRO A 66 -8.83 16.65 1.20
C PRO A 66 -7.74 15.67 1.65
N ARG A 67 -7.14 14.90 0.73
CA ARG A 67 -6.15 13.84 1.01
C ARG A 67 -5.07 13.77 -0.06
N ALA A 68 -4.00 13.05 0.25
CA ALA A 68 -2.92 12.72 -0.66
C ALA A 68 -3.37 11.67 -1.69
N SER A 69 -2.84 11.73 -2.92
CA SER A 69 -2.94 10.67 -3.91
C SER A 69 -2.17 9.42 -3.48
N PHE A 70 -2.48 8.27 -4.07
CA PHE A 70 -1.73 7.04 -3.79
C PHE A 70 -0.27 7.13 -4.22
N GLU A 71 0.03 7.93 -5.24
CA GLU A 71 1.39 8.23 -5.69
C GLU A 71 2.15 9.05 -4.64
N ASP A 72 1.53 10.07 -4.06
CA ASP A 72 2.12 10.87 -2.97
C ASP A 72 2.31 10.01 -1.70
N LEU A 73 1.34 9.14 -1.39
CA LEU A 73 1.44 8.17 -0.30
C LEU A 73 2.58 7.15 -0.54
N ALA A 74 2.73 6.67 -1.78
CA ALA A 74 3.79 5.73 -2.14
C ALA A 74 5.18 6.34 -1.99
N GLN A 75 5.34 7.61 -2.39
CA GLN A 75 6.57 8.35 -2.18
C GLN A 75 6.89 8.49 -0.67
N ALA A 76 5.91 8.87 0.13
CA ALA A 76 6.06 8.98 1.58
C ALA A 76 6.38 7.61 2.23
N LEU A 77 5.77 6.53 1.77
CA LEU A 77 6.07 5.17 2.22
C LEU A 77 7.52 4.79 1.88
N GLY A 78 8.00 5.13 0.68
CA GLY A 78 9.39 4.91 0.28
C GLY A 78 10.39 5.62 1.20
N VAL A 79 10.11 6.86 1.58
CA VAL A 79 10.91 7.61 2.55
C VAL A 79 10.93 6.93 3.92
N LEU A 80 9.77 6.47 4.42
CA LEU A 80 9.69 5.75 5.68
C LEU A 80 10.47 4.44 5.65
N ILE A 81 10.39 3.68 4.55
CA ILE A 81 11.17 2.46 4.34
C ILE A 81 12.66 2.77 4.45
N ASP A 82 13.14 3.78 3.72
CA ASP A 82 14.57 4.15 3.72
C ASP A 82 15.07 4.58 5.10
N GLN A 83 14.28 5.39 5.81
CA GLN A 83 14.58 5.78 7.18
C GLN A 83 14.62 4.57 8.12
N THR A 84 13.68 3.64 7.96
CA THR A 84 13.60 2.42 8.78
C THR A 84 14.81 1.52 8.57
N LEU A 85 15.20 1.31 7.30
CA LEU A 85 16.37 0.51 6.94
C LEU A 85 17.66 1.15 7.48
N GLN A 86 17.81 2.46 7.35
CA GLN A 86 18.96 3.20 7.91
C GLN A 86 19.02 3.09 9.43
N ALA A 87 17.90 3.29 10.13
CA ALA A 87 17.86 3.26 11.60
C ALA A 87 18.12 1.86 12.17
N THR A 88 17.65 0.81 11.50
CA THR A 88 17.77 -0.58 11.96
C THR A 88 18.98 -1.31 11.40
N ARG A 89 19.66 -0.74 10.39
CA ARG A 89 20.70 -1.39 9.58
C ARG A 89 20.22 -2.69 8.90
N ALA A 90 18.91 -2.82 8.70
CA ALA A 90 18.33 -3.88 7.89
C ALA A 90 18.47 -3.55 6.41
N THR A 91 18.40 -4.57 5.54
CA THR A 91 18.39 -4.41 4.08
C THR A 91 16.99 -4.41 3.49
N GLN A 92 16.01 -4.97 4.21
CA GLN A 92 14.62 -5.06 3.79
C GLN A 92 13.65 -4.90 4.97
N VAL A 93 12.41 -4.53 4.67
CA VAL A 93 11.27 -4.50 5.60
C VAL A 93 10.26 -5.59 5.24
N ASP A 94 9.46 -5.99 6.21
CA ASP A 94 8.17 -6.64 5.95
C ASP A 94 7.05 -5.60 6.06
N VAL A 95 5.99 -5.74 5.27
CA VAL A 95 4.87 -4.79 5.22
C VAL A 95 3.56 -5.51 5.52
N ILE A 96 2.71 -4.91 6.36
CA ILE A 96 1.34 -5.37 6.59
C ILE A 96 0.42 -4.19 6.27
N ALA A 97 -0.40 -4.34 5.23
CA ALA A 97 -1.23 -3.26 4.73
C ALA A 97 -2.72 -3.59 4.88
N PHE A 98 -3.49 -2.63 5.40
CA PHE A 98 -4.92 -2.75 5.60
C PHE A 98 -5.70 -1.95 4.54
N SER A 99 -6.77 -2.54 4.00
CA SER A 99 -7.74 -1.84 3.14
C SER A 99 -7.04 -1.12 1.96
N MET A 100 -7.30 0.17 1.78
CA MET A 100 -6.68 1.04 0.77
C MET A 100 -5.16 1.20 0.92
N GLY A 101 -4.58 0.91 2.08
CA GLY A 101 -3.13 0.87 2.27
C GLY A 101 -2.44 -0.14 1.35
N SER A 102 -3.16 -1.19 0.92
CA SER A 102 -2.68 -2.14 -0.10
C SER A 102 -2.34 -1.48 -1.43
N LEU A 103 -3.09 -0.43 -1.82
CA LEU A 103 -2.85 0.34 -3.05
C LEU A 103 -1.65 1.28 -2.91
N THR A 104 -1.41 1.84 -1.72
CA THR A 104 -0.18 2.59 -1.42
C THR A 104 1.05 1.70 -1.60
N VAL A 105 1.05 0.49 -1.02
CA VAL A 105 2.17 -0.46 -1.17
C VAL A 105 2.39 -0.82 -2.63
N ARG A 106 1.31 -1.07 -3.37
CA ARG A 106 1.39 -1.39 -4.80
C ARG A 106 1.91 -0.21 -5.63
N ALA A 107 1.44 1.01 -5.36
CA ALA A 107 1.94 2.22 -6.01
C ALA A 107 3.44 2.41 -5.75
N TYR A 108 3.91 2.13 -4.52
CA TYR A 108 5.34 2.13 -4.19
C TYR A 108 6.13 1.09 -4.99
N LEU A 109 5.69 -0.17 -5.00
CA LEU A 109 6.40 -1.25 -5.69
C LEU A 109 6.51 -1.02 -7.20
N THR A 110 5.45 -0.47 -7.82
CA THR A 110 5.46 -0.10 -9.24
C THR A 110 6.16 1.21 -9.52
N GLY A 111 6.43 2.02 -8.48
CA GLY A 111 6.91 3.39 -8.63
C GLY A 111 5.95 4.29 -9.40
N LYS A 112 4.65 4.08 -9.24
CA LYS A 112 3.62 4.83 -9.97
C LYS A 112 3.73 6.32 -9.69
N GLN A 113 3.78 7.11 -10.76
CA GLN A 113 3.88 8.58 -10.69
C GLN A 113 2.52 9.23 -10.97
N ASN A 114 2.36 10.47 -10.49
CA ASN A 114 1.15 11.28 -10.77
C ASN A 114 0.96 11.47 -12.30
N ALA A 115 2.03 11.38 -13.09
CA ALA A 115 2.00 11.43 -14.55
C ALA A 115 1.43 10.11 -15.18
N PRO A 116 0.54 10.20 -16.21
CA PRO A 116 -0.07 9.02 -16.85
C PRO A 116 0.92 8.05 -17.44
N GLY A 117 0.78 6.76 -17.10
CA GLY A 117 1.62 5.68 -17.62
C GLY A 117 3.09 5.75 -17.21
N VAL A 118 3.46 6.63 -16.26
CA VAL A 118 4.86 6.77 -15.82
C VAL A 118 5.09 5.95 -14.54
N PHE A 119 6.12 5.11 -14.58
CA PHE A 119 6.52 4.21 -13.51
C PHE A 119 8.03 4.29 -13.28
N GLN A 120 8.43 4.39 -12.02
CA GLN A 120 9.82 4.46 -11.58
C GLN A 120 10.02 3.55 -10.38
N PRO A 121 9.98 2.21 -10.56
CA PRO A 121 10.06 1.27 -9.46
C PRO A 121 11.35 1.46 -8.65
N PRO A 122 11.34 1.18 -7.34
CA PRO A 122 12.56 1.24 -6.53
C PRO A 122 13.66 0.37 -7.13
N ALA A 123 14.88 0.91 -7.25
CA ALA A 123 16.01 0.21 -7.84
C ALA A 123 16.40 -1.09 -7.10
N GLU A 124 16.10 -1.15 -5.80
CA GLU A 124 16.38 -2.29 -4.93
C GLU A 124 15.09 -2.83 -4.32
N HIS A 125 15.00 -4.16 -4.19
CA HIS A 125 13.87 -4.83 -3.54
C HIS A 125 13.91 -4.63 -2.03
N LYS A 126 13.37 -3.51 -1.54
CA LYS A 126 13.35 -3.13 -0.12
C LYS A 126 12.22 -3.77 0.70
N ILE A 127 11.17 -4.29 0.06
CA ILE A 127 10.10 -5.05 0.72
C ILE A 127 10.36 -6.54 0.50
N ARG A 128 10.56 -7.29 1.59
CA ARG A 128 10.78 -8.74 1.57
C ARG A 128 9.47 -9.52 1.53
N LYS A 129 8.50 -9.11 2.35
CA LYS A 129 7.17 -9.72 2.43
C LYS A 129 6.10 -8.65 2.55
N ALA A 130 4.95 -8.89 1.93
CA ALA A 130 3.77 -8.06 2.08
C ALA A 130 2.55 -8.93 2.47
N VAL A 131 1.86 -8.54 3.54
CA VAL A 131 0.60 -9.14 3.99
C VAL A 131 -0.51 -8.12 3.78
N PHE A 132 -1.60 -8.52 3.15
CA PHE A 132 -2.70 -7.63 2.81
C PHE A 132 -3.98 -8.05 3.53
N LEU A 133 -4.55 -7.13 4.30
CA LEU A 133 -5.76 -7.34 5.09
C LEU A 133 -6.91 -6.56 4.43
N GLY A 134 -7.81 -7.24 3.73
CA GLY A 134 -8.93 -6.60 3.03
C GLY A 134 -8.51 -5.68 1.87
N GLY A 135 -7.42 -6.03 1.16
CA GLY A 135 -6.89 -5.20 0.08
C GLY A 135 -7.84 -5.06 -1.12
N GLN A 136 -7.97 -3.83 -1.64
CA GLN A 136 -8.93 -3.46 -2.69
C GLN A 136 -8.25 -3.39 -4.06
N PHE A 137 -7.52 -4.44 -4.42
CA PHE A 137 -6.67 -4.43 -5.60
C PHE A 137 -7.42 -4.13 -6.91
N PHE A 138 -8.66 -4.60 -7.01
CA PHE A 138 -9.49 -4.52 -8.22
C PHE A 138 -10.57 -3.45 -8.14
N GLY A 139 -10.45 -2.56 -7.17
CA GLY A 139 -11.46 -1.57 -6.85
C GLY A 139 -12.57 -2.10 -5.97
N VAL A 140 -13.50 -1.20 -5.65
CA VAL A 140 -14.73 -1.48 -4.91
C VAL A 140 -15.91 -1.37 -5.85
N GLY A 141 -16.94 -2.21 -5.66
CA GLY A 141 -18.12 -2.23 -6.52
C GLY A 141 -18.82 -0.87 -6.55
N ASN A 142 -19.58 -0.60 -7.63
CA ASN A 142 -20.28 0.68 -7.85
C ASN A 142 -21.31 1.05 -6.75
N GLY A 143 -21.50 0.22 -5.73
CA GLY A 143 -22.35 0.47 -4.55
C GLY A 143 -21.58 0.74 -3.24
N GLU A 144 -20.25 0.60 -3.25
CA GLU A 144 -19.42 0.45 -2.05
C GLU A 144 -18.25 1.45 -2.03
N SER A 145 -18.47 2.70 -2.47
CA SER A 145 -17.50 3.75 -2.14
C SER A 145 -17.27 3.73 -0.61
N PRO A 146 -16.04 3.94 -0.11
CA PRO A 146 -15.78 3.98 1.33
C PRO A 146 -16.66 5.01 2.06
N ALA A 147 -17.19 5.99 1.32
CA ALA A 147 -18.16 6.99 1.77
C ALA A 147 -19.63 6.53 1.79
N GLY A 148 -19.95 5.31 1.36
CA GLY A 148 -21.30 4.72 1.37
C GLY A 148 -22.27 5.33 0.35
N SER A 149 -21.78 6.08 -0.64
CA SER A 149 -22.61 6.89 -1.54
C SER A 149 -23.05 6.18 -2.83
N GLY A 150 -22.68 4.90 -3.02
CA GLY A 150 -23.13 4.12 -4.18
C GLY A 150 -22.73 4.71 -5.55
N HIS A 151 -21.70 5.56 -5.55
CA HIS A 151 -21.06 6.10 -6.73
C HIS A 151 -19.63 6.48 -6.37
N CYS A 152 -18.76 6.44 -7.38
CA CYS A 152 -17.61 7.34 -7.46
C CYS A 152 -18.19 8.76 -7.57
N ASP A 153 -18.47 9.37 -6.41
CA ASP A 153 -19.40 10.48 -6.24
C ASP A 153 -18.67 11.84 -6.08
N PRO A 154 -19.37 12.99 -6.10
CA PRO A 154 -18.96 14.22 -6.78
C PRO A 154 -17.95 15.11 -6.04
N ILE A 155 -17.45 14.69 -4.87
CA ILE A 155 -16.38 15.41 -4.17
C ILE A 155 -15.08 14.72 -4.59
N PRO A 156 -14.24 15.38 -5.40
CA PRO A 156 -13.01 14.77 -5.86
C PRO A 156 -12.16 14.36 -4.65
N ASP A 157 -11.89 13.07 -4.51
CA ASP A 157 -10.90 12.54 -3.58
C ASP A 157 -9.98 11.56 -4.32
N PRO A 158 -8.66 11.80 -4.33
CA PRO A 158 -7.74 11.01 -5.13
C PRO A 158 -7.71 9.53 -4.74
N GLN A 159 -8.04 9.18 -3.50
CA GLN A 159 -8.02 7.80 -3.03
C GLN A 159 -9.33 7.09 -3.35
N ASP A 160 -10.48 7.74 -3.13
CA ASP A 160 -11.79 7.20 -3.50
C ASP A 160 -11.90 7.03 -5.03
N ASP A 161 -11.46 8.03 -5.80
CA ASP A 161 -11.43 7.98 -7.27
C ASP A 161 -10.53 6.85 -7.79
N ALA A 162 -9.47 6.53 -7.07
CA ALA A 162 -8.52 5.50 -7.47
C ALA A 162 -9.04 4.07 -7.22
N VAL A 163 -9.94 3.84 -6.27
CA VAL A 163 -10.56 2.52 -6.04
C VAL A 163 -11.80 2.29 -6.91
N CYS A 164 -12.24 3.30 -7.65
CA CYS A 164 -13.35 3.16 -8.59
C CYS A 164 -13.03 2.17 -9.70
N ILE A 165 -13.93 1.22 -9.97
CA ILE A 165 -13.85 0.40 -11.17
C ILE A 165 -13.80 1.34 -12.37
N GLY A 166 -12.84 1.14 -13.26
CA GLY A 166 -12.67 2.06 -14.37
C GLY A 166 -11.60 3.14 -14.14
N SER A 167 -11.09 3.31 -12.92
CA SER A 167 -10.15 4.37 -12.61
C SER A 167 -8.83 4.18 -13.34
N ARG A 168 -8.20 5.30 -13.71
CA ARG A 168 -6.85 5.28 -14.27
C ARG A 168 -5.87 4.59 -13.33
N PHE A 169 -5.99 4.79 -12.02
CA PHE A 169 -5.11 4.16 -11.05
C PHE A 169 -5.16 2.63 -11.15
N LEU A 170 -6.34 2.04 -11.33
CA LEU A 170 -6.49 0.60 -11.53
C LEU A 170 -6.06 0.14 -12.93
N TRP A 171 -6.31 0.93 -13.98
CA TRP A 171 -5.99 0.57 -15.37
C TRP A 171 -4.55 0.79 -15.79
N ASP A 172 -3.83 1.70 -15.14
CA ASP A 172 -2.38 1.87 -15.31
C ASP A 172 -1.65 0.52 -15.02
N ARG A 173 -2.33 -0.47 -14.40
CA ARG A 173 -1.95 -1.89 -14.32
C ARG A 173 -1.73 -2.59 -15.68
N VAL A 174 -2.48 -2.25 -16.72
CA VAL A 174 -2.47 -2.92 -18.04
C VAL A 174 -1.31 -2.41 -18.89
N ALA A 175 -0.98 -1.12 -18.83
CA ALA A 175 0.08 -0.53 -19.63
C ALA A 175 1.50 -0.93 -19.18
N ALA A 176 1.70 -1.29 -17.91
CA ALA A 176 3.01 -1.66 -17.36
C ALA A 176 3.48 -3.09 -17.72
N GLY A 177 2.82 -3.79 -18.66
CA GLY A 177 3.29 -5.10 -19.12
C GLY A 177 2.37 -5.90 -20.05
N TRP A 178 1.13 -5.47 -20.33
CA TRP A 178 0.24 -6.20 -21.24
C TRP A 178 -0.59 -5.22 -22.06
N GLY A 179 -0.07 -4.83 -23.22
CA GLY A 179 -0.80 -3.97 -24.14
C GLY A 179 -2.13 -4.59 -24.58
N CYS A 180 -3.25 -3.95 -24.20
CA CYS A 180 -4.51 -4.06 -24.92
C CYS A 180 -4.92 -2.66 -25.39
N PRO A 181 -5.04 -2.42 -26.71
CA PRO A 181 -5.48 -1.14 -27.23
C PRO A 181 -6.97 -0.97 -26.95
N CYS A 182 -7.36 0.04 -26.18
CA CYS A 182 -8.77 0.36 -25.98
C CYS A 182 -9.33 1.14 -27.19
N LYS A 183 -10.27 0.54 -27.92
CA LYS A 183 -11.34 1.30 -28.60
C LYS A 183 -12.53 1.48 -27.64
N PRO A 184 -13.32 2.56 -27.77
CA PRO A 184 -14.22 3.00 -26.70
C PRO A 184 -15.52 2.20 -26.62
N LYS A 185 -15.96 2.01 -25.36
CA LYS A 185 -17.31 1.69 -24.86
C LYS A 185 -18.00 0.43 -25.38
N GLN A 186 -18.13 -0.59 -24.51
CA GLN A 186 -19.43 -1.22 -24.21
C GLN A 186 -19.50 -1.66 -22.73
N ARG A 187 -20.66 -1.44 -22.14
CA ARG A 187 -21.02 -1.68 -20.74
C ARG A 187 -21.39 -3.17 -20.61
N VAL A 188 -20.73 -3.95 -19.76
CA VAL A 188 -21.14 -5.34 -19.49
C VAL A 188 -21.38 -5.54 -17.99
N SER A 189 -22.56 -6.09 -17.73
CA SER A 189 -23.21 -6.40 -16.46
C SER A 189 -22.45 -7.44 -15.64
N SER A 190 -22.56 -7.29 -14.32
CA SER A 190 -22.11 -8.18 -13.25
C SER A 190 -22.45 -9.66 -13.47
N GLN A 191 -21.50 -10.55 -13.15
CA GLN A 191 -21.66 -11.70 -12.25
C GLN A 191 -20.38 -12.56 -12.24
N ASN A 192 -20.11 -13.17 -11.09
CA ASN A 192 -19.13 -14.24 -10.79
C ASN A 192 -17.84 -13.80 -10.06
N VAL A 193 -18.01 -13.79 -8.74
CA VAL A 193 -16.99 -13.98 -7.70
C VAL A 193 -16.20 -15.27 -7.97
N TRP A 194 -14.87 -15.17 -7.97
CA TRP A 194 -13.99 -16.33 -7.82
C TRP A 194 -12.92 -16.02 -6.77
N LEU A 195 -12.90 -16.82 -5.70
CA LEU A 195 -11.75 -16.93 -4.81
C LEU A 195 -10.55 -17.44 -5.63
N GLN A 196 -9.44 -16.71 -5.62
CA GLN A 196 -8.14 -17.30 -5.93
C GLN A 196 -7.09 -16.84 -4.93
N THR A 197 -6.67 -17.82 -4.13
CA THR A 197 -5.43 -17.81 -3.38
C THR A 197 -4.27 -17.82 -4.38
N TRP A 198 -3.36 -16.86 -4.30
CA TRP A 198 -2.07 -16.95 -4.98
C TRP A 198 -0.92 -16.60 -4.02
N LEU A 199 -0.21 -17.65 -3.59
CA LEU A 199 1.24 -17.63 -3.40
C LEU A 199 1.91 -17.41 -4.76
N LEU A 200 3.07 -16.75 -4.77
CA LEU A 200 4.27 -17.00 -5.58
C LEU A 200 5.28 -15.90 -5.19
N GLN A 201 6.36 -16.22 -4.46
CA GLN A 201 7.64 -16.65 -5.03
C GLN A 201 8.20 -15.62 -6.02
N LEU A 202 8.97 -14.67 -5.51
CA LEU A 202 10.39 -14.42 -5.80
C LEU A 202 10.88 -13.27 -4.90
#